data_AF-A1ZHL5-F1
#
_entry.id   AF-A1ZHL5-F1
#
_cell.length_a   1.000
_cell.length_b   1.000
_cell.length_c   1.000
_cell.angle_alpha   90.00
_cell.angle_beta   90.00
_cell.angle_gamma   90.00
#
_symmetry.space_group_name_H-M   'P 1'
#
loop_
_entity.id
_entity.type
_entity.pdbx_description
1 polymer ?
#
loop_
_entity_poly.entity_id
_entity_poly.type
_entity_poly.pdbx_seq_one_letter_code
_entity_poly.pdbx_strand_id
1 'polypeptide(L)'
;MEELMNTTNFTEEEVEKMIIEQFDIEGFIITQISDRHYYHRDLPKGIQLLDIQIGFTLPSKRKGVKYRVKNIRNLTLIVREEQH
;
A
#
# COMPACT_ATOMS: atom_id res chain seq x y z
N MET A 1 -0.92 2.52 -17.90
CA MET A 1 -1.05 2.60 -16.44
C MET A 1 -1.41 1.19 -16.05
N GLU A 2 -0.49 0.43 -15.45
CA GLU A 2 -0.84 -0.91 -14.98
C GLU A 2 -1.92 -0.75 -13.90
N GLU A 3 -3.02 -1.47 -14.06
CA GLU A 3 -4.13 -1.44 -13.12
C GLU A 3 -3.64 -1.86 -11.73
N LEU A 4 -4.02 -1.05 -10.75
CA LEU A 4 -3.75 -1.29 -9.34
C LEU A 4 -4.49 -2.58 -8.96
N MET A 5 -3.75 -3.68 -8.75
CA MET A 5 -4.35 -4.91 -8.23
C MET A 5 -4.65 -4.69 -6.76
N ASN A 6 -5.86 -4.25 -6.43
CA ASN A 6 -6.41 -4.27 -5.09
C ASN A 6 -7.18 -5.58 -4.90
N THR A 7 -6.75 -6.41 -3.95
CA THR A 7 -7.42 -7.69 -3.63
C THR A 7 -8.09 -7.68 -2.27
N THR A 8 -8.19 -6.51 -1.64
CA THR A 8 -8.59 -6.31 -0.25
C THR A 8 -9.89 -5.50 -0.18
N ASN A 9 -10.51 -5.43 1.00
CA ASN A 9 -11.68 -4.59 1.24
C ASN A 9 -11.33 -3.14 1.64
N PHE A 10 -10.05 -2.79 1.77
CA PHE A 10 -9.61 -1.45 2.15
C PHE A 10 -9.55 -0.54 0.93
N THR A 11 -10.00 0.70 1.12
CA THR A 11 -9.81 1.77 0.15
C THR A 11 -8.36 2.25 0.14
N GLU A 12 -7.94 2.86 -0.97
CA GLU A 12 -6.58 3.42 -1.08
C GLU A 12 -6.32 4.50 -0.02
N GLU A 13 -7.33 5.31 0.28
CA GLU A 13 -7.28 6.39 1.29
C GLU A 13 -7.10 5.84 2.72
N GLU A 14 -7.72 4.72 3.05
CA GLU A 14 -7.52 4.05 4.35
C GLU A 14 -6.11 3.48 4.44
N VAL A 15 -5.63 2.82 3.38
CA VAL A 15 -4.28 2.25 3.33
C VAL A 15 -3.21 3.34 3.42
N GLU A 16 -3.41 4.48 2.75
CA GLU A 16 -2.51 5.63 2.82
C GLU A 16 -2.36 6.15 4.26
N LYS A 17 -3.48 6.34 4.98
CA LYS A 17 -3.46 6.76 6.38
C LYS A 17 -2.68 5.78 7.25
N MET A 18 -2.91 4.48 7.09
CA MET A 18 -2.20 3.45 7.86
C MET A 18 -0.70 3.45 7.58
N ILE A 19 -0.26 3.71 6.33
CA ILE A 19 1.17 3.81 5.99
C ILE A 19 1.81 5.01 6.68
N ILE A 20 1.16 6.17 6.64
CA ILE A 20 1.64 7.38 7.31
C ILE A 20 1.76 7.12 8.82
N GLU A 21 0.73 6.55 9.43
CA GLU A 21 0.70 6.28 10.87
C GLU A 21 1.74 5.24 11.34
N GLN A 22 1.95 4.15 10.58
CA GLN A 22 2.85 3.07 11.00
C GLN A 22 4.31 3.31 10.63
N PHE A 23 4.57 4.03 9.54
CA PHE A 23 5.91 4.15 8.97
C PHE A 23 6.44 5.58 8.86
N ASP A 24 5.62 6.60 9.13
CA ASP A 24 5.98 8.02 8.99
C ASP A 24 6.50 8.34 7.57
N ILE A 25 5.80 7.83 6.55
CA ILE A 25 6.14 7.99 5.13
C ILE A 25 5.05 8.82 4.45
N GLU A 26 5.45 9.86 3.72
CA GLU A 26 4.55 10.70 2.91
C GLU A 26 5.07 10.86 1.46
N GLY A 27 4.24 11.41 0.56
CA GLY A 27 4.64 11.76 -0.81
C GLY A 27 4.87 10.55 -1.72
N PHE A 28 4.21 9.44 -1.44
CA PHE A 28 4.27 8.20 -2.22
C PHE A 28 3.01 8.03 -3.09
N ILE A 29 3.05 7.04 -3.96
CA ILE A 29 1.90 6.52 -4.71
C ILE A 29 1.80 5.04 -4.41
N ILE A 30 0.61 4.56 -4.08
CA ILE A 30 0.36 3.12 -3.93
C ILE A 30 0.29 2.52 -5.33
N THR A 31 1.06 1.47 -5.57
CA THR A 31 1.08 0.77 -6.87
C THR A 31 0.39 -0.59 -6.80
N GLN A 32 0.30 -1.19 -5.61
CA GLN A 32 -0.38 -2.47 -5.39
C GLN A 32 -0.78 -2.62 -3.92
N ILE A 33 -1.92 -3.27 -3.66
CA ILE A 33 -2.42 -3.64 -2.33
C ILE A 33 -2.85 -5.11 -2.37
N SER A 34 -2.24 -5.98 -1.56
CA SER A 34 -2.61 -7.41 -1.55
C SER A 34 -2.57 -8.05 -0.18
N ASP A 35 -3.53 -8.92 0.08
CA ASP A 35 -3.68 -9.76 1.26
C ASP A 35 -3.49 -11.27 0.97
N ARG A 36 -3.27 -11.62 -0.31
CA ARG A 36 -3.24 -13.01 -0.77
C ARG A 36 -2.22 -13.89 -0.07
N HIS A 37 -1.10 -13.33 0.39
CA HIS A 37 -0.05 -14.08 1.10
C HIS A 37 -0.47 -14.53 2.50
N TYR A 38 -1.51 -13.91 3.07
CA TYR A 38 -1.95 -14.13 4.45
C TYR A 38 -3.30 -14.84 4.55
N TYR A 39 -4.04 -14.98 3.44
CA TYR A 39 -5.35 -15.64 3.39
C TYR A 39 -5.36 -17.07 3.97
N HIS A 40 -4.23 -17.79 3.88
CA HIS A 40 -4.09 -19.15 4.40
C HIS A 40 -3.30 -19.23 5.71
N ARG A 41 -2.99 -18.10 6.36
CA ARG A 41 -2.21 -18.10 7.61
C ARG A 41 -3.13 -17.90 8.81
N ASP A 42 -2.86 -18.65 9.87
CA ASP A 42 -3.45 -18.39 11.18
C ASP A 42 -2.81 -17.12 11.77
N LEU A 43 -3.55 -16.02 11.73
CA LEU A 43 -3.18 -14.77 12.39
C LEU A 43 -3.87 -14.67 13.76
N PRO A 44 -3.29 -13.94 14.73
CA PRO A 44 -3.98 -13.66 15.99
C PRO A 44 -5.33 -13.01 15.74
N LYS A 45 -6.32 -13.31 16.60
CA LYS A 45 -7.69 -12.80 16.45
C LYS A 45 -7.69 -11.27 16.37
N GLY A 46 -8.35 -10.72 15.35
CA GLY A 46 -8.45 -9.28 15.11
C GLY A 46 -7.20 -8.67 14.45
N ILE A 47 -6.23 -9.47 14.01
CA ILE A 47 -5.10 -8.99 13.21
C ILE A 47 -5.26 -9.45 11.77
N GLN A 48 -5.14 -8.50 10.85
CA GLN A 48 -5.00 -8.73 9.41
C GLN A 48 -3.67 -8.12 8.95
N LEU A 49 -3.08 -8.70 7.90
CA LEU A 49 -1.85 -8.21 7.29
C LEU A 49 -2.09 -7.87 5.83
N LEU A 50 -1.57 -6.73 5.38
CA LEU A 50 -1.63 -6.30 3.97
C LEU A 50 -0.22 -6.05 3.46
N ASP A 51 0.13 -6.65 2.32
CA ASP A 51 1.33 -6.28 1.57
C ASP A 51 1.03 -5.13 0.62
N ILE A 52 1.68 -4.00 0.86
CA ILE A 52 1.51 -2.79 0.07
C ILE A 52 2.78 -2.52 -0.70
N GLN A 53 2.66 -2.28 -2.00
CA GLN A 53 3.74 -1.73 -2.78
C GLN A 53 3.51 -0.24 -2.99
N ILE A 54 4.50 0.56 -2.60
CA ILE A 54 4.51 2.00 -2.83
C ILE A 54 5.66 2.37 -3.75
N GLY A 55 5.49 3.44 -4.52
CA GLY A 55 6.55 4.03 -5.30
C GLY A 55 6.58 5.54 -5.12
N PHE A 56 7.76 6.13 -5.27
CA PHE A 56 7.93 7.58 -5.19
C PHE A 56 8.05 8.16 -6.59
N THR A 57 7.37 9.27 -6.82
CA THR A 57 7.54 9.98 -8.09
C THR A 57 8.76 10.87 -8.02
N LEU A 58 9.51 10.90 -9.12
CA LEU A 58 10.48 11.97 -9.35
C LEU A 58 9.93 12.88 -10.45
N PRO A 59 10.13 14.21 -10.33
CA PRO A 59 9.76 15.13 -11.39
C PRO A 59 10.48 14.70 -12.68
N SER A 60 9.69 14.43 -13.72
CA SER A 60 10.22 14.00 -15.01
C SER A 60 10.90 15.18 -15.70
N LYS A 61 12.17 15.02 -16.07
CA LYS A 61 12.89 16.00 -16.90
C LYS A 61 12.50 15.94 -18.39
N ARG A 62 11.66 14.98 -18.80
CA ARG A 62 11.22 14.81 -20.20
C ARG A 62 9.86 15.46 -20.42
N LYS A 63 9.78 16.38 -21.39
CA LYS A 63 8.53 16.98 -21.86
C LYS A 63 7.55 15.88 -22.28
N GLY A 64 6.34 15.88 -21.69
CA GLY A 64 5.25 14.97 -22.05
C GLY A 64 5.04 13.76 -21.13
N VAL A 65 5.94 13.47 -20.20
CA VAL A 65 5.73 12.41 -19.19
C VAL A 65 5.40 13.06 -17.86
N LYS A 66 4.17 12.84 -17.35
CA LYS A 66 3.70 13.46 -16.10
C LYS A 66 4.54 13.03 -14.90
N TYR A 67 4.78 11.72 -14.70
CA TYR A 67 5.59 11.19 -13.59
C TYR A 67 6.21 9.84 -13.98
N ARG A 68 7.38 9.51 -13.44
CA ARG A 68 7.94 8.15 -13.48
C ARG A 68 8.06 7.65 -12.05
N VAL A 69 7.37 6.55 -11.74
CA VAL A 69 7.55 5.85 -10.46
C VAL A 69 8.97 5.32 -10.40
N LYS A 70 9.69 5.68 -9.34
CA LYS A 70 11.02 5.16 -9.00
C LYS A 70 11.00 4.75 -7.52
N ASN A 71 11.99 3.97 -7.11
CA ASN A 71 12.18 3.56 -5.72
C ASN A 71 10.96 2.85 -5.14
N ILE A 72 10.53 1.77 -5.80
CA ILE A 72 9.46 0.92 -5.31
C ILE A 72 9.89 0.28 -3.98
N ARG A 73 9.03 0.37 -2.96
CA ARG A 73 9.20 -0.27 -1.66
C ARG A 73 7.98 -1.15 -1.38
N ASN A 74 8.22 -2.30 -0.77
CA ASN A 74 7.16 -3.16 -0.25
C ASN A 74 7.06 -2.95 1.26
N LEU A 75 5.85 -2.79 1.77
CA LEU A 75 5.51 -2.61 3.17
C LEU A 75 4.53 -3.71 3.56
N THR A 76 4.55 -4.14 4.82
CA THR A 76 3.52 -5.02 5.38
C THR A 76 2.81 -4.26 6.47
N LEU A 77 1.55 -3.87 6.22
CA LEU A 77 0.71 -3.20 7.21
C LEU A 77 0.12 -4.22 8.18
N ILE A 78 0.06 -3.84 9.44
CA ILE A 78 -0.67 -4.58 10.47
C ILE A 78 -1.99 -3.86 10.70
N VAL A 79 -3.10 -4.49 10.33
CA VAL A 79 -4.44 -3.94 10.57
C VAL A 79 -5.03 -4.63 11.78
N ARG A 80 -5.53 -3.83 12.74
CA ARG A 80 -6.23 -4.33 13.91
C ARG A 80 -7.72 -4.04 13.74
N GLU A 81 -8.53 -5.07 13.57
CA GLU A 81 -9.99 -4.90 13.61
C GLU A 81 -10.39 -4.64 15.07
N GLU A 82 -10.82 -3.42 15.37
CA GLU A 82 -11.48 -3.15 16.66
C GLU A 82 -12.78 -3.96 16.68
N GLN A 83 -12.89 -4.88 17.65
CA GLN A 83 -14.13 -5.58 17.94
C GLN A 83 -15.13 -4.54 18.47
N HIS A 84 -15.97 -4.04 17.58
CA HIS A 84 -17.19 -3.32 17.95
C HIS A 84 -18.25 -4.29 18.50
#